data_AF-A0A1J3CT70-F1
#
_entry.id   AF-A0A1J3CT70-F1
#
_cell.length_a   1.000
_cell.length_b   1.000
_cell.length_c   1.000
_cell.angle_alpha   90.00
_cell.angle_beta   90.00
_cell.angle_gamma   90.00
#
_symmetry.space_group_name_H-M   'P 1'
#
loop_
_entity.id
_entity.type
_entity.pdbx_description
1 polymer ?
#
loop_
_entity_poly.entity_id
_entity_poly.type
_entity_poly.pdbx_seq_one_letter_code
_entity_poly.pdbx_strand_id
1 'polypeptide(L)'
;ASDFSIAQFRFLERLLLVHGHWCYKRIAQMICYFFYKNITFGLTLFYFEAFTGFSGQSIYNDSYLLLFNVVLTSLPVISLGVFEQDVPSDVCLQFPALYQQGPKNLFFDWYRIVGWMANG
;
A
#
# COMPACT_ATOMS: atom_id res chain seq x y z
N ALA A 1 11.65 -7.19 -26.37
CA ALA A 1 12.15 -6.46 -25.19
C ALA A 1 11.78 -7.27 -23.95
N SER A 2 12.67 -7.39 -22.97
CA SER A 2 12.41 -8.09 -21.70
C SER A 2 12.32 -7.06 -20.56
N ASP A 3 11.41 -7.28 -19.60
CA ASP A 3 11.24 -6.37 -18.44
C ASP A 3 12.46 -6.37 -17.51
N PHE A 4 13.19 -7.48 -17.48
CA PHE A 4 14.45 -7.63 -16.76
C PHE A 4 15.52 -8.22 -17.67
N SER A 5 16.77 -7.78 -17.49
CA SER A 5 17.96 -8.36 -18.11
C SER A 5 18.84 -8.93 -17.00
N ILE A 6 18.99 -10.25 -16.97
CA ILE A 6 19.83 -10.98 -16.02
C ILE A 6 20.99 -11.66 -16.74
N ALA A 7 22.20 -11.54 -16.19
CA ALA A 7 23.41 -12.08 -16.81
C ALA A 7 23.51 -13.62 -16.69
N GLN A 8 22.98 -14.20 -15.61
CA GLN A 8 23.03 -15.63 -15.31
C GLN A 8 21.73 -16.09 -14.63
N PHE A 9 21.33 -17.34 -14.88
CA PHE A 9 20.09 -17.91 -14.33
C PHE A 9 20.07 -17.94 -12.79
N ARG A 10 21.24 -18.07 -12.13
CA ARG A 10 21.35 -18.02 -10.67
C ARG A 10 20.81 -16.72 -10.06
N PHE A 11 20.83 -15.60 -10.78
CA PHE A 11 20.29 -14.34 -10.27
C PHE A 11 18.75 -14.31 -10.24
N LEU A 12 18.09 -15.19 -10.99
CA LEU A 12 16.63 -15.29 -11.02
C LEU A 12 16.07 -15.71 -9.66
N GLU A 13 16.76 -16.60 -8.94
CA GLU A 13 16.37 -17.06 -7.60
C GLU A 13 16.25 -15.88 -6.63
N ARG A 14 17.29 -15.05 -6.55
CA ARG A 14 17.29 -13.87 -5.66
C ARG A 14 16.33 -12.78 -6.14
N LEU A 15 16.13 -12.65 -7.46
CA LEU A 15 15.16 -11.70 -8.00
C LEU A 15 13.73 -12.07 -7.60
N LEU A 16 13.34 -13.33 -7.78
CA LEU A 16 11.98 -13.78 -7.46
C LEU A 16 11.74 -13.89 -5.95
N LEU A 17 12.60 -14.64 -5.24
CA LEU A 17 12.35 -14.96 -3.82
C LEU A 17 12.49 -13.75 -2.90
N VAL A 18 13.45 -12.86 -3.16
CA VAL A 18 13.70 -11.69 -2.31
C VAL A 18 12.91 -10.49 -2.83
N HIS A 19 13.17 -10.06 -4.07
CA HIS A 19 12.57 -8.83 -4.58
C HIS A 19 11.09 -9.03 -4.93
N GLY A 20 10.70 -10.19 -5.45
CA GLY A 20 9.30 -10.52 -5.72
C GLY A 20 8.46 -10.56 -4.45
N HIS A 21 8.95 -11.22 -3.38
CA HIS A 21 8.26 -11.27 -2.08
C HIS A 21 8.08 -9.88 -1.47
N TRP A 22 9.17 -9.09 -1.39
CA TRP A 22 9.11 -7.74 -0.85
C TRP A 22 8.18 -6.84 -1.67
N CYS A 23 8.30 -6.87 -3.00
CA CYS A 23 7.48 -6.05 -3.89
C CYS A 23 5.98 -6.36 -3.72
N TYR A 24 5.62 -7.65 -3.70
CA TYR A 24 4.24 -8.07 -3.50
C TYR A 24 3.67 -7.56 -2.18
N LYS A 25 4.40 -7.73 -1.08
CA LYS A 25 3.95 -7.31 0.26
C LYS A 25 3.82 -5.79 0.39
N ARG A 26 4.83 -5.05 -0.09
CA ARG A 26 4.85 -3.58 -0.11
C ARG A 26 3.68 -3.01 -0.90
N ILE A 27 3.43 -3.53 -2.11
CA ILE A 27 2.31 -3.07 -2.95
C ILE A 27 0.97 -3.40 -2.26
N ALA A 28 0.81 -4.60 -1.71
CA ALA A 28 -0.43 -4.97 -1.02
C ALA A 28 -0.73 -4.06 0.18
N GLN A 29 0.26 -3.79 1.03
CA GLN A 29 0.12 -2.87 2.18
C GLN A 29 -0.14 -1.43 1.71
N MET A 30 0.58 -0.97 0.69
CA MET A 30 0.39 0.37 0.10
C MET A 30 -1.04 0.56 -0.40
N ILE A 31 -1.61 -0.42 -1.11
CA ILE A 31 -2.98 -0.33 -1.62
C ILE A 31 -3.99 -0.31 -0.47
N CYS A 32 -3.87 -1.19 0.52
CA CYS A 32 -4.76 -1.21 1.69
C CYS A 32 -4.72 0.11 2.46
N TYR A 33 -3.53 0.65 2.72
CA TYR A 33 -3.38 1.94 3.41
C TYR A 33 -3.91 3.11 2.56
N PHE A 34 -3.75 3.02 1.24
CA PHE A 34 -4.31 4.01 0.33
C PHE A 34 -5.84 4.08 0.41
N PHE A 35 -6.53 2.94 0.47
CA PHE A 35 -7.99 2.94 0.64
C PHE A 35 -8.41 3.47 2.01
N TYR A 36 -7.78 2.96 3.08
CA TYR A 36 -8.07 3.38 4.46
C TYR A 36 -8.00 4.91 4.62
N LYS A 37 -6.87 5.53 4.27
CA LYS A 37 -6.66 6.97 4.46
C LYS A 37 -7.67 7.83 3.68
N ASN A 38 -8.03 7.41 2.45
CA ASN A 38 -8.94 8.18 1.59
C ASN A 38 -10.37 8.11 2.12
N ILE A 39 -10.79 6.96 2.63
CA ILE A 39 -12.11 6.80 3.23
C ILE A 39 -12.21 7.58 4.53
N THR A 40 -11.22 7.48 5.43
CA THR A 40 -11.23 8.29 6.67
C THR A 40 -11.31 9.78 6.37
N PHE A 41 -10.54 10.26 5.39
CA PHE A 41 -10.59 11.65 4.97
C PHE A 41 -11.96 12.03 4.39
N GLY A 42 -12.50 11.20 3.49
CA GLY A 42 -13.82 11.40 2.89
C GLY A 42 -14.96 11.39 3.92
N LEU A 43 -14.93 10.46 4.88
CA LEU A 43 -15.89 10.37 5.98
C LEU A 43 -15.82 11.60 6.88
N THR A 44 -14.62 12.10 7.19
CA THR A 44 -14.45 13.31 8.01
C THR A 44 -15.14 14.52 7.36
N LEU A 45 -14.98 14.69 6.04
CA LEU A 45 -15.67 15.74 5.28
C LEU A 45 -17.19 15.49 5.24
N PHE A 46 -17.61 14.25 5.01
CA PHE A 46 -19.02 13.87 4.96
C PHE A 46 -19.75 14.16 6.29
N TYR A 47 -19.14 13.81 7.43
CA TYR A 47 -19.70 14.11 8.75
C TYR A 47 -19.85 15.61 8.97
N PHE A 48 -18.85 16.40 8.59
CA PHE A 48 -18.93 17.85 8.74
C PHE A 48 -20.03 18.46 7.87
N GLU A 49 -20.13 18.05 6.61
CA GLU A 49 -21.22 18.50 5.72
C GLU A 49 -22.59 18.10 6.29
N ALA A 50 -22.70 16.91 6.90
CA ALA A 50 -23.93 16.52 7.58
C ALA A 50 -24.27 17.45 8.77
N PHE A 51 -23.27 17.93 9.52
CA PHE A 51 -23.46 18.90 10.60
C PHE A 51 -23.85 20.30 10.10
N THR A 52 -23.37 20.72 8.92
CA THR A 52 -23.71 22.02 8.31
C THR A 52 -24.97 21.99 7.45
N GLY A 53 -25.65 20.84 7.36
CA GLY A 53 -26.87 20.68 6.56
C GLY A 53 -26.59 20.60 5.06
N PHE A 54 -25.42 20.09 4.67
CA PHE A 54 -24.93 19.98 3.30
C PHE A 54 -24.86 21.33 2.57
N SER A 55 -24.47 22.38 3.30
CA SER A 55 -24.35 23.73 2.72
C SER A 55 -23.18 23.86 1.74
N GLY A 56 -22.31 22.85 1.61
CA GLY A 56 -21.14 22.86 0.72
C GLY A 56 -20.03 23.77 1.22
N GLN A 57 -19.93 23.96 2.54
CA GLN A 57 -18.92 24.84 3.13
C GLN A 57 -17.64 24.06 3.38
N SER A 58 -16.56 24.42 2.69
CA SER A 58 -15.28 23.74 2.88
C SER A 58 -14.67 24.07 4.26
N ILE A 59 -14.43 23.03 5.07
CA ILE A 59 -13.67 23.14 6.35
C ILE A 59 -12.26 23.66 6.10
N TYR A 60 -11.65 23.17 5.01
CA TYR A 60 -10.25 23.38 4.68
C TYR A 60 -10.16 24.28 3.45
N ASN A 61 -9.19 25.20 3.47
CA ASN A 61 -8.80 25.91 2.24
C ASN A 61 -8.27 24.92 1.20
N ASP A 62 -8.53 25.18 -0.09
CA ASP A 62 -8.14 24.29 -1.20
C ASP A 62 -6.65 23.94 -1.18
N SER A 63 -5.79 24.90 -0.85
CA SER A 63 -4.35 24.70 -0.72
C SER A 63 -3.99 23.75 0.42
N TYR A 64 -4.73 23.79 1.52
CA TYR A 64 -4.52 22.90 2.66
C TYR A 64 -5.02 21.48 2.36
N LEU A 65 -6.12 21.36 1.63
CA LEU A 65 -6.65 20.09 1.15
C LEU A 65 -5.67 19.41 0.17
N LEU A 66 -5.05 20.19 -0.73
CA LEU A 66 -3.99 19.72 -1.63
C LEU A 66 -2.73 19.32 -0.87
N LEU A 67 -2.28 20.14 0.08
CA LEU A 67 -1.09 19.84 0.88
C LEU A 67 -1.31 18.59 1.74
N PHE A 68 -2.49 18.43 2.33
CA PHE A 68 -2.84 17.25 3.13
C PHE A 68 -2.84 15.99 2.26
N ASN A 69 -3.49 16.03 1.09
CA ASN A 69 -3.47 14.91 0.14
C ASN A 69 -2.06 14.60 -0.36
N VAL A 70 -1.25 15.59 -0.75
CA VAL A 70 0.08 15.32 -1.30
C VAL A 70 1.05 14.91 -0.20
N VAL A 71 1.19 15.70 0.86
CA VAL A 71 2.21 15.45 1.90
C VAL A 71 1.80 14.30 2.80
N LEU A 72 0.62 14.36 3.41
CA LEU A 72 0.25 13.37 4.42
C LEU A 72 -0.27 12.07 3.84
N THR A 73 -0.75 12.06 2.59
CA THR A 73 -1.26 10.82 2.01
C THR A 73 -0.26 10.13 1.07
N SER A 74 0.67 10.84 0.41
CA SER A 74 1.66 10.19 -0.46
C SER A 74 2.96 9.81 0.25
N LEU A 75 3.48 10.63 1.16
CA LEU A 75 4.74 10.32 1.87
C LEU A 75 4.66 9.05 2.71
N PRO A 76 3.62 8.80 3.53
CA PRO A 76 3.55 7.58 4.33
C PRO A 76 3.38 6.33 3.48
N VAL A 77 2.68 6.44 2.35
CA VAL A 77 2.51 5.34 1.39
C VAL A 77 3.85 4.99 0.73
N ILE A 78 4.60 6.01 0.31
CA ILE A 78 5.93 5.84 -0.27
C ILE A 78 6.91 5.32 0.78
N SER A 79 6.88 5.84 2.02
CA SER A 79 7.77 5.37 3.07
C SER A 79 7.50 3.93 3.46
N LEU A 80 6.23 3.52 3.60
CA LEU A 80 5.87 2.12 3.81
C LEU A 80 6.31 1.25 2.62
N GLY A 81 6.07 1.70 1.39
CA GLY A 81 6.47 0.96 0.18
C GLY A 81 7.99 0.81 0.00
N VAL A 82 8.80 1.74 0.51
CA VAL A 82 10.26 1.73 0.32
C VAL A 82 10.99 1.07 1.50
N PHE A 83 10.59 1.39 2.73
CA PHE A 83 11.32 1.02 3.94
C PHE A 83 10.80 -0.27 4.62
N GLU A 84 9.59 -0.74 4.31
CA GLU A 84 9.12 -2.02 4.87
C GLU A 84 9.96 -3.19 4.30
N GLN A 85 10.70 -3.84 5.19
CA GLN A 85 11.28 -5.16 4.98
C GLN A 85 10.75 -6.04 6.09
N ASP A 86 9.84 -6.95 5.74
CA ASP A 86 9.25 -7.86 6.70
C ASP A 86 10.23 -8.95 7.15
N VAL A 87 11.07 -9.40 6.23
CA VAL A 87 12.02 -10.48 6.43
C VAL A 87 13.34 -10.11 5.74
N PRO A 88 14.51 -10.28 6.40
CA PRO A 88 15.80 -10.02 5.78
C PRO A 88 16.07 -10.98 4.62
N SER A 89 16.87 -10.55 3.65
CA SER A 89 17.08 -11.29 2.40
C SER A 89 17.61 -12.71 2.59
N ASP A 90 18.41 -12.94 3.64
CA ASP A 90 19.02 -14.24 3.92
C ASP A 90 17.95 -15.27 4.32
N VAL A 91 16.94 -14.84 5.08
CA VAL A 91 15.84 -15.70 5.51
C VAL A 91 14.89 -16.01 4.34
N CYS A 92 14.66 -15.04 3.44
CA CYS A 92 13.89 -15.29 2.22
C CYS A 92 14.54 -16.35 1.31
N LEU A 93 15.87 -16.42 1.28
CA LEU A 93 16.60 -17.44 0.52
C LEU A 93 16.63 -18.80 1.24
N GLN A 94 16.73 -18.82 2.58
CA GLN A 94 16.69 -20.06 3.37
C GLN A 94 15.30 -20.72 3.36
N PHE A 95 14.23 -19.93 3.28
CA PHE A 95 12.84 -20.42 3.32
C PHE A 95 12.06 -20.01 2.06
N PRO A 96 12.27 -20.69 0.92
CA PRO A 96 11.57 -20.37 -0.34
C PRO A 96 10.05 -20.59 -0.25
N ALA A 97 9.56 -21.31 0.76
CA ALA A 97 8.14 -21.49 1.03
C ALA A 97 7.41 -20.16 1.29
N LEU A 98 8.08 -19.10 1.75
CA LEU A 98 7.47 -17.77 1.93
C LEU A 98 6.93 -17.21 0.60
N TYR A 99 7.60 -17.49 -0.53
CA TYR A 99 7.16 -17.00 -1.83
C TYR A 99 5.79 -17.55 -2.24
N GLN A 100 5.38 -18.72 -1.73
CA GLN A 100 4.05 -19.27 -2.03
C GLN A 100 2.89 -18.39 -1.55
N GLN A 101 3.15 -17.42 -0.66
CA GLN A 101 2.14 -16.48 -0.19
C GLN A 101 1.67 -15.53 -1.29
N GLY A 102 2.55 -15.18 -2.24
CA GLY A 102 2.24 -14.33 -3.39
C GLY A 102 1.21 -14.96 -4.35
N PRO A 103 1.50 -16.13 -4.96
CA PRO A 103 0.57 -16.82 -5.84
C PRO A 103 -0.77 -17.19 -5.19
N LYS A 104 -0.79 -17.40 -3.86
CA LYS A 104 -2.02 -17.67 -3.10
C LYS A 104 -2.80 -16.39 -2.74
N ASN A 105 -2.32 -15.21 -3.16
CA ASN A 105 -2.93 -13.90 -2.92
C ASN A 105 -3.31 -13.61 -1.46
N LEU A 106 -2.53 -14.12 -0.49
CA LEU A 106 -2.90 -14.07 0.92
C LEU A 106 -2.97 -12.65 1.52
N PHE A 107 -2.22 -11.71 0.94
CA PHE A 107 -2.15 -10.33 1.42
C PHE A 107 -2.98 -9.35 0.59
N PHE A 108 -3.39 -9.75 -0.61
CA PHE A 108 -4.18 -8.94 -1.54
C PHE A 108 -5.52 -9.62 -1.83
N ASP A 109 -6.35 -9.72 -0.80
CA ASP A 109 -7.68 -10.30 -0.88
C ASP A 109 -8.75 -9.23 -0.64
N TRP A 110 -9.90 -9.35 -1.30
CA TRP A 110 -10.98 -8.38 -1.22
C TRP A 110 -11.50 -8.21 0.20
N TYR A 111 -11.59 -9.30 0.96
CA TYR A 111 -11.99 -9.24 2.37
C TYR A 111 -11.06 -8.38 3.22
N ARG A 112 -9.74 -8.46 2.97
CA ARG A 112 -8.76 -7.59 3.66
C ARG A 112 -8.93 -6.15 3.22
N ILE A 113 -9.04 -5.89 1.92
CA ILE A 113 -9.22 -4.53 1.39
C ILE A 113 -10.46 -3.88 2.00
N VAL A 114 -11.60 -4.58 1.98
CA VAL A 114 -12.85 -4.11 2.58
C VAL A 114 -12.73 -3.95 4.10
N GLY A 115 -12.03 -4.85 4.79
CA GLY A 115 -11.75 -4.70 6.22
C GLY A 115 -10.95 -3.44 6.55
N TRP A 116 -9.95 -3.10 5.73
CA TRP A 116 -9.21 -1.84 5.84
C TRP A 116 -10.09 -0.64 5.49
N MET A 117 -10.95 -0.75 4.48
CA MET A 117 -11.90 0.30 4.13
C MET A 117 -12.90 0.59 5.26
N ALA A 118 -13.39 -0.45 5.94
CA ALA A 118 -14.37 -0.32 7.02
C ALA A 118 -13.78 0.23 8.33
N ASN A 119 -12.46 0.06 8.53
CA ASN A 119 -11.76 0.65 9.68
C ASN A 119 -11.46 2.14 9.48
N GLY A 120 -11.45 2.60 8.23
CA GLY A 120 -11.19 3.99 7.86
C GLY A 120 -12.43 4.85 8.01
#